data_AF-A0A6A7B3X9-F1
#
_entry.id   AF-A0A6A7B3X9-F1
#
_cell.length_a   1.000
_cell.length_b   1.000
_cell.length_c   1.000
_cell.angle_alpha   90.00
_cell.angle_beta   90.00
_cell.angle_gamma   90.00
#
_symmetry.space_group_name_H-M   'P 1'
#
loop_
_entity.id
_entity.type
_entity.pdbx_description
1 polymer ?
#
loop_
_entity_poly.entity_id
_entity_poly.type
_entity_poly.pdbx_seq_one_letter_code
_entity_poly.pdbx_strand_id
1 'polypeptide(L)'
;KSCTLCNTPRPVLVRCQIDSTAKWHFVCPGKCWQSVSGGVEDAKGFEGRFPDYRYGGMWKDRSADGPVSAKKPRKMKERQKQEDRARRDG
;
A
#
# COMPACT_ATOMS: atom_id res chain seq x y z
N LYS A 1 -9.81 -7.36 2.84
CA LYS A 1 -10.03 -7.39 1.36
C LYS A 1 -9.61 -8.75 0.79
N SER A 2 -10.11 -9.14 -0.38
CA SER A 2 -9.85 -10.48 -0.97
C SER A 2 -8.92 -10.43 -2.17
N CYS A 3 -8.13 -11.50 -2.35
CA CYS A 3 -7.31 -11.70 -3.54
C CYS A 3 -8.20 -11.88 -4.78
N THR A 4 -7.82 -11.28 -5.90
CA THR A 4 -8.57 -11.34 -7.16
C THR A 4 -8.42 -12.68 -7.87
N LEU A 5 -7.31 -13.40 -7.62
CA LEU A 5 -7.01 -14.67 -8.29
C LEU A 5 -7.55 -15.90 -7.55
N CYS A 6 -7.49 -15.89 -6.22
CA CYS A 6 -7.89 -17.05 -5.40
C CYS A 6 -9.06 -16.75 -4.46
N ASN A 7 -9.63 -15.55 -4.55
CA ASN A 7 -10.75 -15.05 -3.73
C ASN A 7 -10.55 -15.17 -2.20
N THR A 8 -9.33 -15.48 -1.76
CA THR A 8 -9.02 -15.68 -0.35
C THR A 8 -8.88 -14.33 0.34
N PRO A 9 -9.61 -14.08 1.43
CA PRO A 9 -9.41 -12.90 2.25
C PRO A 9 -8.07 -13.00 2.98
N ARG A 10 -7.21 -11.99 2.83
CA ARG A 10 -5.95 -11.90 3.56
C ARG A 10 -5.76 -10.49 4.13
N PRO A 11 -5.11 -10.37 5.31
CA PRO A 11 -4.82 -9.07 5.91
C PRO A 11 -3.76 -8.28 5.14
N VAL A 12 -2.92 -8.95 4.35
CA VAL A 12 -1.89 -8.35 3.50
C VAL A 12 -2.07 -8.85 2.08
N LEU A 13 -2.11 -7.92 1.12
CA LEU A 13 -2.22 -8.16 -0.31
C LEU A 13 -1.23 -7.24 -1.04
N VAL A 14 -0.81 -7.62 -2.24
CA VAL A 14 -0.05 -6.78 -3.15
C VAL A 14 -1.05 -6.09 -4.08
N ARG A 15 -0.96 -4.77 -4.22
CA ARG A 15 -1.71 -4.02 -5.23
C ARG A 15 -0.86 -3.98 -6.50
N CYS A 16 -1.38 -4.47 -7.61
CA CYS A 16 -0.69 -4.45 -8.90
C CYS A 16 -1.68 -4.32 -10.07
N GLN A 17 -1.22 -3.77 -11.19
CA GLN A 17 -1.88 -3.91 -12.48
C GLN A 17 -1.30 -5.15 -13.16
N ILE A 18 -2.14 -5.94 -13.81
CA ILE A 18 -1.73 -7.20 -14.48
C ILE A 18 -2.29 -7.31 -15.89
N ASP A 19 -3.10 -6.33 -16.31
CA ASP A 19 -3.84 -6.33 -17.56
C ASP A 19 -3.73 -4.96 -18.24
N SER A 20 -3.97 -4.95 -19.54
CA SER A 20 -4.01 -3.74 -20.37
C SER A 20 -5.18 -2.80 -20.00
N THR A 21 -6.09 -3.23 -19.12
CA THR A 21 -7.17 -2.37 -18.62
C THR A 21 -6.68 -1.36 -17.59
N ALA A 22 -5.42 -1.46 -17.16
CA ALA A 22 -4.80 -0.61 -16.13
C ALA A 22 -5.58 -0.61 -14.81
N LYS A 23 -6.38 -1.65 -14.55
CA LYS A 23 -7.13 -1.78 -13.30
C LYS A 23 -6.21 -2.29 -12.20
N TRP A 24 -6.42 -1.74 -11.02
CA TRP A 24 -5.68 -2.13 -9.83
C TRP A 24 -6.30 -3.38 -9.22
N HIS A 25 -5.56 -4.48 -9.28
CA HIS A 25 -5.92 -5.75 -8.66
C HIS A 25 -5.20 -5.93 -7.33
N PHE A 26 -5.77 -6.77 -6.48
CA PHE A 26 -5.17 -7.15 -5.19
C PHE A 26 -4.87 -8.64 -5.24
N VAL A 27 -3.62 -9.03 -5.02
CA VAL A 27 -3.16 -10.42 -5.10
C VAL A 27 -2.42 -10.85 -3.84
N CYS A 28 -2.42 -12.15 -3.52
CA CYS A 28 -1.70 -12.65 -2.34
C CYS A 28 -0.18 -12.53 -2.54
N PRO A 29 0.58 -12.00 -1.54
CA PRO A 29 2.04 -12.10 -1.53
C PRO A 29 2.41 -13.58 -1.43
N GLY A 30 3.14 -14.11 -2.41
CA GLY A 30 3.43 -15.54 -2.55
C GLY A 30 2.90 -16.08 -3.89
N LYS A 31 2.13 -17.17 -3.86
CA LYS A 31 1.73 -17.93 -5.06
C LYS A 31 1.02 -17.08 -6.13
N CYS A 32 0.05 -16.27 -5.72
CA CYS A 32 -0.73 -15.44 -6.65
C CYS A 32 0.12 -14.34 -7.27
N TRP A 33 0.91 -13.65 -6.46
CA TRP A 33 1.82 -12.61 -6.94
C TRP A 33 2.91 -13.18 -7.85
N GLN A 34 3.53 -14.28 -7.45
CA GLN A 34 4.56 -14.97 -8.25
C GLN A 34 4.02 -15.42 -9.61
N SER A 35 2.74 -15.78 -9.69
CA SER A 35 2.09 -16.14 -10.96
C SER A 35 1.94 -14.97 -11.93
N VAL A 36 1.83 -13.73 -11.44
CA VAL A 36 1.61 -12.53 -12.28
C VAL A 36 2.85 -11.67 -12.47
N SER A 37 3.84 -11.75 -11.57
CA SER A 37 5.09 -11.00 -11.65
C SER A 37 6.31 -11.87 -11.95
N GLY A 38 6.15 -13.20 -11.96
CA GLY A 38 7.26 -14.15 -11.94
C GLY A 38 7.99 -14.23 -10.60
N GLY A 39 7.50 -13.53 -9.56
CA GLY A 39 8.15 -13.45 -8.25
C GLY A 39 9.18 -12.32 -8.16
N VAL A 40 9.18 -11.39 -9.12
CA VAL A 40 10.10 -10.25 -9.19
C VAL A 40 9.33 -8.94 -9.03
N GLU A 41 9.81 -8.05 -8.16
CA GLU A 41 9.27 -6.69 -8.04
C GLU A 41 9.45 -5.95 -9.38
N ASP A 42 8.35 -5.36 -9.87
CA ASP A 42 8.23 -4.72 -11.20
C ASP A 42 8.56 -5.58 -12.43
N ALA A 43 8.50 -6.92 -12.31
CA ALA A 43 8.79 -7.82 -13.42
C ALA A 43 10.13 -7.49 -14.13
N LYS A 44 11.12 -6.99 -13.37
CA LYS A 44 12.41 -6.56 -13.91
C LYS A 44 13.13 -7.76 -14.56
N GLY A 45 13.27 -7.75 -15.88
CA GLY A 45 13.77 -8.89 -16.68
C GLY A 45 12.69 -9.80 -17.27
N PHE A 46 11.41 -9.55 -16.96
CA PHE A 46 10.23 -10.20 -17.53
C PHE A 46 9.30 -9.20 -18.25
N GLU A 47 9.79 -8.03 -18.62
CA GLU A 47 9.04 -6.98 -19.34
C GLU A 47 8.40 -7.51 -20.63
N GLY A 48 9.01 -8.49 -21.30
CA GLY A 48 8.44 -9.16 -22.48
C GLY A 48 7.34 -10.19 -22.17
N ARG A 49 7.20 -10.63 -20.92
CA ARG A 49 6.16 -11.58 -20.46
C ARG A 49 5.00 -10.88 -19.75
N PHE A 50 5.27 -9.75 -19.09
CA PHE A 50 4.27 -8.99 -18.35
C PHE A 50 4.38 -7.49 -18.67
N PRO A 51 4.10 -7.07 -19.92
CA PRO A 51 4.27 -5.67 -20.35
C PRO A 51 3.35 -4.70 -19.61
N ASP A 52 2.17 -5.19 -19.21
CA ASP A 52 1.15 -4.39 -18.50
C ASP A 52 1.29 -4.49 -16.96
N TYR A 53 2.29 -5.21 -16.45
CA TYR A 53 2.46 -5.38 -15.02
C TYR A 53 3.03 -4.11 -14.38
N ARG A 54 2.32 -3.56 -13.40
CA ARG A 54 2.79 -2.41 -12.60
C ARG A 54 2.59 -2.65 -11.12
N TYR A 55 3.67 -2.49 -10.35
CA TYR A 55 3.59 -2.58 -8.91
C TYR A 55 2.95 -1.32 -8.30
N GLY A 56 1.95 -1.52 -7.44
CA GLY A 56 1.17 -0.47 -6.78
C GLY A 56 1.36 -0.41 -5.27
N GLY A 57 2.35 -1.14 -4.74
CA GLY A 57 2.65 -1.21 -3.32
C GLY A 57 1.89 -2.31 -2.56
N MET A 58 2.31 -2.53 -1.31
CA MET A 58 1.60 -3.42 -0.40
C MET A 58 0.33 -2.77 0.13
N TRP A 59 -0.75 -3.53 0.09
CA TRP A 59 -2.01 -3.22 0.73
C TRP A 59 -2.14 -4.03 2.02
N LYS A 60 -2.46 -3.36 3.12
CA LYS A 60 -2.77 -4.00 4.40
C LYS A 60 -4.13 -3.53 4.88
N ASP A 61 -4.86 -4.41 5.55
CA ASP A 61 -6.15 -4.07 6.13
C ASP A 61 -5.96 -3.08 7.29
N ARG A 62 -6.35 -1.83 7.07
CA ARG A 62 -6.22 -0.73 8.06
C ARG A 62 -7.08 -0.96 9.31
N SER A 63 -8.04 -1.88 9.26
CA SER A 63 -8.88 -2.23 10.41
C SER A 63 -8.09 -2.96 11.49
N ALA A 64 -6.95 -3.58 11.15
CA ALA A 64 -6.10 -4.30 12.10
C ALA A 64 -5.20 -3.37 12.95
N ASP A 65 -4.87 -2.18 12.45
CA ASP A 65 -3.90 -1.26 13.08
C ASP A 65 -4.56 -0.07 13.82
N GLY A 66 -5.88 -0.05 13.95
CA GLY A 66 -6.60 1.11 14.49
C GLY A 66 -6.43 2.36 13.60
N PRO A 67 -6.91 3.54 14.02
CA PRO A 67 -6.81 4.74 13.19
C PRO A 67 -5.34 5.17 13.08
N VAL A 68 -4.64 4.68 12.05
CA VAL A 68 -3.37 5.23 11.56
C VAL A 68 -3.62 6.59 10.92
N SER A 69 -4.11 7.52 11.73
CA SER A 69 -4.21 8.91 11.34
C SER A 69 -2.79 9.44 11.32
N ALA A 70 -2.29 9.78 10.13
CA ALA A 70 -1.13 10.67 9.97
C ALA A 70 -1.38 12.06 10.61
N LYS A 71 -2.56 12.29 11.23
CA LYS A 71 -2.86 13.46 12.04
C LYS A 71 -2.04 13.42 13.32
N LYS A 72 -1.18 14.42 13.46
CA LYS A 72 -0.47 14.74 14.70
C LYS A 72 -1.46 14.74 15.88
N PRO A 73 -1.19 13.97 16.96
CA PRO A 73 -2.07 13.93 18.12
C PRO A 73 -2.39 15.34 18.65
N ARG A 74 -3.64 15.58 19.09
CA ARG A 74 -4.10 16.91 19.55
C ARG A 74 -3.16 17.52 20.59
N LYS A 75 -2.73 16.73 21.59
CA LYS A 75 -1.76 17.13 22.63
C LYS A 75 -0.45 17.67 22.04
N MET A 76 0.07 17.03 20.99
CA MET A 76 1.31 17.46 20.36
C MET A 76 1.11 18.72 19.49
N LYS A 77 -0.08 18.89 18.90
CA LYS A 77 -0.46 20.13 18.19
C LYS A 77 -0.61 21.32 19.15
N GLU A 78 -1.17 21.10 20.33
CA GLU A 78 -1.33 22.13 21.36
C GLU A 78 0.00 22.57 21.95
N ARG A 79 0.90 21.62 22.26
CA ARG A 79 2.26 21.96 22.74
C ARG A 79 3.00 22.84 21.74
N GLN A 80 3.01 22.44 20.46
CA GLN A 80 3.67 23.22 19.42
C GLN A 80 3.07 24.64 19.30
N LYS A 81 1.75 24.77 19.39
CA LYS A 81 1.09 26.09 19.36
C LYS A 81 1.53 26.99 20.53
N GLN A 82 1.75 26.42 21.72
CA GLN A 82 2.25 27.16 22.87
C GLN A 82 3.72 27.56 22.68
N GLU A 83 4.56 26.65 22.18
CA GLU A 83 5.97 26.90 21.86
C GLU A 83 6.13 28.01 20.81
N ASP A 84 5.33 27.98 19.72
CA ASP A 84 5.32 29.03 18.69
C ASP A 84 4.84 30.38 19.24
N ARG A 85 3.85 30.39 20.14
CA ARG A 85 3.40 31.62 20.80
C ARG A 85 4.50 32.20 21.68
N ALA A 86 5.15 31.37 22.50
CA ALA A 86 6.25 31.80 23.36
C ALA A 86 7.44 32.39 22.58
N ARG A 87 7.73 31.86 21.39
CA ARG A 87 8.78 32.39 20.49
C ARG A 87 8.42 33.72 19.84
N ARG A 88 7.14 34.07 19.72
CA ARG A 88 6.69 35.31 19.09
C ARG A 88 6.61 36.47 20.08
N ASP A 89 6.35 36.16 21.34
CA ASP A 89 6.19 37.12 22.44
C ASP A 89 7.50 37.40 23.23
N GLY A 90 8.61 36.72 22.89
CA GLY A 90 9.93 36.93 23.50
C GLY A 90 10.94 37.51 22.50
#